data_AF-F3FW21-F1
#
_entry.id   AF-F3FW21-F1
#
_cell.length_a   1.000
_cell.length_b   1.000
_cell.length_c   1.000
_cell.angle_alpha   90.00
_cell.angle_beta   90.00
_cell.angle_gamma   90.00
#
_symmetry.space_group_name_H-M   'P 1'
#
loop_
_entity.id
_entity.type
_entity.pdbx_description
1 polymer ?
#
loop_
_entity_poly.entity_id
_entity_poly.type
_entity_poly.pdbx_seq_one_letter_code
_entity_poly.pdbx_strand_id
1 'polypeptide(L)'
;NFDTPVERAVDDYLICLDKVYAHASYVTVNVSSPNTPGLRSLQFGDSLKQLLQALSLRQQELTQRHGRRVPLAIKIAPDMTDEETVLVAAALIESGMDAVIATNT
;
A
#
# COMPACT_ATOMS: atom_id res chain seq x y z
N ASN A 1 2.60 -12.18 0.21
CA ASN A 1 1.94 -12.12 1.53
C ASN A 1 1.01 -13.31 1.81
N PHE A 2 1.08 -14.44 1.09
CA PHE A 2 0.23 -15.60 1.42
C PHE A 2 0.69 -16.30 2.71
N ASP A 3 2.01 -16.42 2.90
CA ASP A 3 2.60 -17.18 4.01
C ASP A 3 2.99 -16.31 5.23
N THR A 4 2.96 -14.98 5.09
CA THR A 4 3.38 -14.03 6.14
C THR A 4 2.15 -13.58 6.94
N PRO A 5 2.19 -13.64 8.29
CA PRO A 5 1.14 -13.08 9.14
C PRO A 5 0.87 -11.61 8.81
N VAL A 6 -0.40 -11.19 8.87
CA VAL A 6 -0.82 -9.83 8.48
C VAL A 6 -0.08 -8.75 9.28
N GLU A 7 0.25 -9.03 10.54
CA GLU A 7 1.00 -8.15 11.43
C GLU A 7 2.42 -7.85 10.91
N ARG A 8 2.96 -8.71 10.04
CA ARG A 8 4.27 -8.57 9.39
C ARG A 8 4.16 -8.27 7.90
N ALA A 9 2.95 -8.06 7.36
CA ALA A 9 2.76 -7.79 5.94
C ALA A 9 3.48 -6.52 5.48
N VAL A 10 3.65 -5.54 6.37
CA VAL A 10 4.42 -4.31 6.10
C VAL A 10 5.85 -4.64 5.68
N ASP A 11 6.51 -5.57 6.36
CA ASP A 11 7.90 -5.95 6.08
C ASP A 11 8.04 -6.52 4.66
N ASP A 12 7.10 -7.38 4.25
CA ASP A 12 7.07 -7.94 2.90
C ASP A 12 6.93 -6.85 1.83
N TYR A 13 6.06 -5.86 2.06
CA TYR A 13 5.89 -4.76 1.13
C TYR A 13 7.15 -3.91 1.02
N LEU A 14 7.83 -3.63 2.13
CA LEU A 14 9.06 -2.84 2.15
C LEU A 14 10.20 -3.59 1.44
N ILE A 15 10.35 -4.90 1.69
CA ILE A 15 11.34 -5.74 1.00
C ILE A 15 11.07 -5.76 -0.51
N CYS A 16 9.80 -5.92 -0.92
CA CYS A 16 9.46 -5.93 -2.34
C CYS A 16 9.71 -4.56 -2.98
N LEU A 17 9.32 -3.47 -2.31
CA LEU A 17 9.54 -2.11 -2.76
C LEU A 17 11.02 -1.87 -3.03
N ASP A 18 11.90 -2.23 -2.09
CA ASP A 18 13.35 -2.12 -2.24
C ASP A 18 13.88 -2.82 -3.48
N LYS A 19 13.44 -4.06 -3.70
CA LYS A 19 13.93 -4.90 -4.79
C LYS A 19 13.50 -4.39 -6.17
N VAL A 20 12.31 -3.81 -6.27
CA VAL A 20 11.75 -3.41 -7.57
C VAL A 20 11.93 -1.92 -7.88
N TYR A 21 12.23 -1.08 -6.89
CA TYR A 21 12.21 0.38 -7.02
C TYR A 21 13.04 0.87 -8.21
N ALA A 22 14.29 0.40 -8.33
CA ALA A 22 15.20 0.83 -9.37
C ALA A 22 14.75 0.46 -10.80
N HIS A 23 13.83 -0.48 -10.95
CA HIS A 23 13.38 -1.02 -12.23
C HIS A 23 11.95 -0.61 -12.61
N ALA A 24 11.13 -0.22 -11.64
CA ALA A 24 9.72 0.07 -11.86
C ALA A 24 9.47 1.51 -12.35
N SER A 25 8.46 1.67 -13.21
CA SER A 25 7.89 2.98 -13.57
C SER A 25 6.89 3.48 -12.53
N TYR A 26 6.21 2.56 -11.86
CA TYR A 26 5.39 2.76 -10.65
C TYR A 26 5.27 1.42 -9.92
N VAL A 27 4.93 1.43 -8.64
CA VAL A 27 4.73 0.21 -7.85
C VAL A 27 3.32 0.19 -7.28
N THR A 28 2.65 -0.96 -7.38
CA THR A 28 1.34 -1.18 -6.76
C THR A 28 1.49 -1.99 -5.48
N VAL A 29 0.93 -1.47 -4.39
CA VAL A 29 0.73 -2.19 -3.13
C VAL A 29 -0.69 -2.74 -3.11
N ASN A 30 -0.82 -4.06 -3.09
CA ASN A 30 -2.10 -4.75 -3.19
C ASN A 30 -2.57 -5.23 -1.81
N VAL A 31 -3.54 -4.52 -1.23
CA VAL A 31 -4.17 -4.86 0.07
C VAL A 31 -5.55 -5.49 -0.08
N SER A 32 -5.93 -5.92 -1.29
CA SER A 32 -7.32 -6.22 -1.66
C SER A 32 -7.59 -7.67 -2.08
N SER A 33 -6.56 -8.52 -2.09
CA SER A 33 -6.69 -9.94 -2.46
C SER A 33 -7.69 -10.68 -1.57
N PRO A 34 -8.73 -11.34 -2.12
CA PRO A 34 -9.60 -12.23 -1.34
C PRO A 34 -8.91 -13.54 -0.95
N ASN A 35 -7.83 -13.89 -1.65
CA ASN A 35 -7.16 -15.19 -1.51
C ASN A 35 -6.11 -15.20 -0.38
N THR A 36 -5.92 -14.08 0.31
CA THR A 36 -4.97 -13.96 1.42
C THR A 36 -5.77 -13.65 2.69
N PRO A 37 -5.99 -14.65 3.57
CA PRO A 37 -6.78 -14.47 4.78
C PRO A 37 -6.30 -13.27 5.60
N GLY A 38 -7.24 -12.41 5.99
CA GLY A 38 -6.96 -11.23 6.80
C GLY A 38 -6.33 -10.04 6.06
N LEU A 39 -5.91 -10.17 4.80
CA LEU A 39 -5.22 -9.06 4.11
C LEU A 39 -6.11 -7.81 3.96
N ARG A 40 -7.41 -8.01 3.68
CA ARG A 40 -8.38 -6.92 3.51
C ARG A 40 -8.56 -6.08 4.78
N SER A 41 -8.22 -6.59 5.97
CA SER A 41 -8.29 -5.80 7.21
C SER A 41 -7.28 -4.64 7.23
N LEU A 42 -6.20 -4.74 6.46
CA LEU A 42 -5.22 -3.65 6.30
C LEU A 42 -5.81 -2.41 5.61
N GLN A 43 -7.00 -2.51 5.02
CA GLN A 43 -7.68 -1.38 4.39
C GLN A 43 -8.32 -0.42 5.41
N PHE A 44 -8.38 -0.79 6.69
CA PHE A 44 -9.16 -0.04 7.66
C PHE A 44 -8.32 0.45 8.85
N GLY A 45 -8.79 1.55 9.44
CA GLY A 45 -8.27 2.09 10.70
C GLY A 45 -6.77 2.39 10.70
N ASP A 46 -6.13 2.11 11.84
CA ASP A 46 -4.72 2.40 12.07
C ASP A 46 -3.78 1.53 11.23
N SER A 47 -4.20 0.32 10.86
CA SER A 47 -3.39 -0.59 10.04
C SER A 47 -3.11 0.00 8.66
N LEU A 48 -4.10 0.62 8.02
CA LEU A 48 -3.89 1.31 6.76
C LEU A 48 -2.91 2.47 6.94
N LYS A 49 -3.12 3.32 7.94
CA LYS A 49 -2.28 4.50 8.19
C LYS A 49 -0.82 4.12 8.43
N GLN A 50 -0.57 3.08 9.24
CA GLN A 50 0.77 2.57 9.51
C GLN A 50 1.45 2.05 8.25
N LEU A 51 0.73 1.28 7.43
CA LEU A 51 1.24 0.78 6.15
C LEU A 51 1.61 1.92 5.20
N LEU A 52 0.72 2.90 5.03
CA LEU A 52 0.93 4.03 4.12
C LEU A 52 2.09 4.92 4.58
N GLN A 53 2.23 5.17 5.89
CA GLN A 53 3.37 5.91 6.43
C GLN A 53 4.70 5.18 6.20
N ALA A 54 4.75 3.87 6.46
CA ALA A 54 5.96 3.08 6.25
C ALA A 54 6.39 3.09 4.76
N LEU A 55 5.42 2.94 3.85
CA LEU A 55 5.66 3.00 2.40
C LEU A 55 6.13 4.38 1.94
N SER A 56 5.50 5.45 2.43
CA SER A 56 5.84 6.83 2.09
C SER A 56 7.27 7.17 2.54
N LEU A 57 7.62 6.85 3.79
CA LEU A 57 8.97 7.03 4.31
C LEU A 57 9.99 6.26 3.47
N ARG A 58 9.71 5.00 3.15
CA ARG A 58 10.64 4.21 2.35
C ARG A 58 10.76 4.70 0.91
N GLN A 59 9.67 5.18 0.30
CA GLN A 59 9.70 5.80 -1.03
C GLN A 59 10.62 7.03 -1.02
N GLN A 60 10.59 7.85 0.02
CA GLN A 60 11.45 9.04 0.15
C GLN A 60 12.93 8.64 0.24
N GLU A 61 13.27 7.66 1.07
CA GLU A 61 14.65 7.15 1.19
C GLU A 61 15.16 6.58 -0.14
N LEU A 62 14.33 5.81 -0.84
CA LEU A 62 14.68 5.23 -2.14
C LEU A 62 14.77 6.30 -3.23
N THR A 63 13.94 7.35 -3.17
CA THR A 63 14.03 8.51 -4.06
C THR A 63 15.40 9.17 -3.93
N GLN A 64 15.85 9.42 -2.71
CA GLN A 64 17.17 9.99 -2.44
C GLN A 64 18.30 9.06 -2.92
N ARG A 65 18.18 7.76 -2.64
CA ARG A 65 19.19 6.75 -3.04
C ARG A 65 19.35 6.62 -4.55
N HIS A 66 18.24 6.63 -5.30
CA HIS A 66 18.24 6.36 -6.73
C HIS A 66 18.16 7.63 -7.60
N GLY A 67 18.02 8.81 -7.00
CA GLY A 67 17.90 10.08 -7.72
C GLY A 67 16.65 10.21 -8.58
N ARG A 68 15.64 9.35 -8.38
CA ARG A 68 14.35 9.40 -9.07
C ARG A 68 13.22 8.96 -8.15
N ARG A 69 12.07 9.61 -8.26
CA ARG A 69 10.86 9.22 -7.51
C ARG A 69 10.03 8.23 -8.33
N VAL A 70 9.74 7.07 -7.75
CA VAL A 70 8.84 6.05 -8.34
C VAL A 70 7.47 6.14 -7.68
N PRO A 71 6.40 6.47 -8.43
CA PRO A 71 5.05 6.59 -7.88
C PRO A 71 4.55 5.30 -7.22
N LEU A 72 3.83 5.45 -6.12
CA LEU A 72 3.15 4.36 -5.41
C LEU A 72 1.63 4.43 -5.62
N ALA A 73 1.05 3.30 -6.02
CA ALA A 73 -0.39 3.12 -6.13
C ALA A 73 -0.89 2.10 -5.10
N ILE A 74 -2.00 2.39 -4.43
CA ILE A 74 -2.67 1.41 -3.55
C ILE A 74 -3.84 0.77 -4.29
N LYS A 75 -3.90 -0.58 -4.32
CA LYS A 75 -5.01 -1.32 -4.92
C LYS A 75 -5.99 -1.78 -3.85
N ILE A 76 -7.22 -1.25 -3.90
CA ILE A 76 -8.30 -1.48 -2.92
C ILE A 76 -9.34 -2.47 -3.42
N ALA A 77 -10.08 -3.06 -2.48
CA ALA A 77 -11.14 -4.02 -2.72
C ALA A 77 -12.49 -3.30 -2.98
N PRO A 78 -13.43 -3.90 -3.72
CA PRO A 78 -14.72 -3.28 -4.01
C PRO A 78 -15.72 -3.39 -2.83
N ASP A 79 -15.46 -4.28 -1.88
CA ASP A 79 -16.31 -4.59 -0.73
C ASP A 79 -16.03 -3.65 0.45
N MET A 80 -16.44 -2.39 0.31
CA MET A 80 -16.40 -1.38 1.37
C MET A 80 -17.74 -0.62 1.41
N THR A 81 -18.15 -0.16 2.59
CA THR A 81 -19.26 0.81 2.69
C THR A 81 -18.84 2.19 2.17
N ASP A 82 -19.80 3.07 1.96
CA ASP A 82 -19.52 4.45 1.56
C ASP A 82 -18.69 5.18 2.64
N GLU A 83 -18.99 4.93 3.92
CA GLU A 83 -18.22 5.49 5.05
C GLU A 83 -16.79 4.97 5.07
N GLU A 84 -16.60 3.66 4.88
CA GLU A 84 -15.27 3.05 4.80
C GLU A 84 -14.47 3.62 3.62
N THR A 85 -15.12 3.81 2.47
CA THR A 85 -14.50 4.40 1.28
C THR A 85 -13.99 5.82 1.56
N VAL A 86 -14.78 6.64 2.26
CA VAL A 86 -14.38 8.00 2.67
C VAL A 86 -13.18 7.96 3.61
N LEU A 87 -13.17 7.05 4.59
CA LEU A 87 -12.05 6.91 5.53
C LEU A 87 -10.76 6.47 4.82
N VAL A 88 -10.85 5.52 3.90
CA VAL A 88 -9.72 5.08 3.07
C VAL A 88 -9.20 6.21 2.20
N ALA A 89 -10.08 6.96 1.53
CA ALA A 89 -9.69 8.10 0.71
C ALA A 89 -8.96 9.17 1.53
N ALA A 90 -9.44 9.49 2.73
CA ALA A 90 -8.79 10.43 3.64
C ALA A 90 -7.38 9.97 4.02
N ALA A 91 -7.20 8.70 4.41
CA ALA A 91 -5.89 8.15 4.76
C ALA A 91 -4.89 8.17 3.59
N LEU A 92 -5.36 7.93 2.37
CA LEU A 92 -4.53 7.98 1.15
C LEU A 92 -4.07 9.41 0.85
N ILE A 93 -4.94 10.40 1.03
CA ILE A 93 -4.60 11.82 0.86
C ILE A 93 -3.61 12.27 1.95
N GLU A 94 -3.89 11.96 3.21
CA GLU A 94 -3.04 12.34 4.37
C GLU A 94 -1.62 11.78 4.27
N SER A 95 -1.47 10.58 3.72
CA SER A 95 -0.16 9.92 3.54
C SER A 95 0.57 10.32 2.25
N GLY A 96 -0.08 11.10 1.38
CA GLY A 96 0.49 11.57 0.12
C GLY A 96 0.68 10.46 -0.93
N MET A 97 -0.22 9.47 -0.96
CA MET A 97 -0.17 8.42 -1.99
C MET A 97 -0.41 9.00 -3.39
N ASP A 98 0.30 8.46 -4.38
CA ASP A 98 0.29 9.02 -5.74
C ASP A 98 -0.94 8.61 -6.55
N ALA A 99 -1.47 7.41 -6.27
CA ALA A 99 -2.58 6.85 -7.01
C ALA A 99 -3.36 5.81 -6.21
N VAL A 100 -4.59 5.60 -6.65
CA VAL A 100 -5.48 4.52 -6.18
C VAL A 100 -5.90 3.70 -7.38
N ILE A 101 -5.85 2.37 -7.25
CA ILE A 101 -6.38 1.43 -8.25
C ILE A 101 -7.66 0.83 -7.68
N ALA A 102 -8.79 1.30 -8.22
CA ALA A 102 -10.12 0.80 -7.92
C ALA A 102 -10.63 0.00 -9.15
N THR A 103 -10.93 -1.29 -9.07
CA THR A 103 -10.91 -2.18 -7.90
C THR A 103 -10.21 -3.50 -8.20
N ASN A 104 -9.90 -4.26 -7.14
CA ASN A 104 -9.67 -5.69 -7.29
C ASN A 104 -10.99 -6.45 -7.52
N THR A 105 -10.89 -7.73 -7.86
CA THR A 105 -12.04 -8.64 -8.03
C THR A 105 -12.73 -8.97 -6.71
#